data_AF-A0A8J8T6X5-F1
#
_entry.id   AF-A0A8J8T6X5-F1
#
_cell.length_a   1.000
_cell.length_b   1.000
_cell.length_c   1.000
_cell.angle_alpha   90.00
_cell.angle_beta   90.00
_cell.angle_gamma   90.00
#
_symmetry.space_group_name_H-M   'P 1'
#
loop_
_entity.id
_entity.type
_entity.pdbx_description
1 polymer ?
#
loop_
_entity_poly.entity_id
_entity_poly.type
_entity_poly.pdbx_seq_one_letter_code
_entity_poly.pdbx_strand_id
1 'polypeptide(L)'
;MTDLGKSTEEIDQKLVSGKRYSLYLPKNSEACKKGFGRSVDAKLMMREISLFASSIQIRRKWVFLFVFLRAIIPYIIRWAQFGSPVYGFGVDSYLYSLLDIIFGTLFLLMNYIFILAGLIDFQRRSTIMKACSAMLNPMKSQLEPKFRIFPTVLMTCTQSMHSWFQMRLCLMDLGRKYVNRIFIYSSTFLGCYLFYAIILILQYFDLINLEISPIFQAIALYDIIFTLTNIFAMLFYGAVVNEQFTEDQMLLMKQKSVLIYIKSNIETIMHPCYEEKSFPLVELGLPKINQLYLKIYQNLLFGIKKKYNYTNEQLGNHILNVVHELDTIRERLDMDSSYAPLKLLGFKASYSLLNRIYTGIATLMLAMAQKMMNKPIDGGY
;
A
#
# COMPACT_ATOMS: atom_id res chain seq x y z
N MET A 1 12.99 -35.54 -18.78
CA MET A 1 12.75 -34.08 -18.76
C MET A 1 11.57 -33.80 -17.81
N THR A 2 11.70 -34.29 -16.58
CA THR A 2 10.62 -34.41 -15.58
C THR A 2 11.30 -34.49 -14.22
N ASP A 3 11.82 -33.36 -13.73
CA ASP A 3 12.26 -33.25 -12.33
C ASP A 3 12.44 -31.79 -11.86
N LEU A 4 11.48 -30.92 -12.23
CA LEU A 4 11.43 -29.53 -11.74
C LEU A 4 10.25 -29.25 -10.81
N GLY A 5 9.45 -30.28 -10.47
CA GLY A 5 8.24 -30.15 -9.64
C GLY A 5 8.46 -30.27 -8.13
N LYS A 6 9.62 -30.76 -7.66
CA LYS A 6 9.86 -31.01 -6.22
C LYS A 6 10.52 -29.86 -5.46
N SER A 7 11.05 -28.84 -6.14
CA SER A 7 11.80 -27.78 -5.44
C SER A 7 10.93 -26.69 -4.79
N THR A 8 9.69 -26.49 -5.26
CA THR A 8 8.80 -25.48 -4.65
C THR A 8 8.10 -25.99 -3.40
N GLU A 9 7.74 -27.27 -3.32
CA GLU A 9 7.20 -27.86 -2.09
C GLU A 9 8.26 -28.04 -1.00
N GLU A 10 9.53 -28.30 -1.35
CA GLU A 10 10.62 -28.32 -0.36
C GLU A 10 11.01 -26.93 0.15
N ILE A 11 10.83 -25.87 -0.65
CA ILE A 11 11.04 -24.49 -0.18
C ILE A 11 9.89 -24.04 0.75
N ASP A 12 8.65 -24.46 0.47
CA ASP A 12 7.53 -24.22 1.38
C ASP A 12 7.63 -25.09 2.65
N GLN A 13 8.11 -26.33 2.57
CA GLN A 13 8.39 -27.14 3.78
C GLN A 13 9.59 -26.64 4.59
N LYS A 14 10.60 -26.00 3.98
CA LYS A 14 11.69 -25.36 4.74
C LYS A 14 11.33 -23.97 5.30
N LEU A 15 10.31 -23.30 4.76
CA LEU A 15 9.70 -22.11 5.38
C LEU A 15 8.70 -22.49 6.49
N VAL A 16 8.08 -23.68 6.40
CA VAL A 16 7.19 -24.27 7.41
C VAL A 16 7.94 -25.05 8.49
N SER A 17 9.19 -25.49 8.25
CA SER A 17 10.12 -25.97 9.28
C SER A 17 10.68 -24.81 10.10
N GLY A 18 9.82 -23.85 10.42
CA GLY A 18 10.09 -22.73 11.28
C GLY A 18 10.75 -23.27 12.54
N LYS A 19 12.04 -22.95 12.69
CA LYS A 19 12.51 -22.42 13.97
C LYS A 19 11.37 -21.54 14.45
N ARG A 20 10.66 -22.00 15.48
CA ARG A 20 9.62 -21.20 16.11
C ARG A 20 10.33 -19.94 16.54
N TYR A 21 10.25 -18.88 15.73
CA TYR A 21 10.11 -17.54 16.24
C TYR A 21 8.74 -17.56 16.93
N SER A 22 8.68 -18.26 18.07
CA SER A 22 8.04 -17.68 19.23
C SER A 22 8.72 -16.33 19.31
N LEU A 23 7.98 -15.25 19.08
CA LEU A 23 8.29 -14.01 19.78
C LEU A 23 8.34 -14.46 21.23
N TYR A 24 9.55 -14.81 21.69
CA TYR A 24 9.85 -15.10 23.08
C TYR A 24 9.63 -13.74 23.73
N LEU A 25 8.37 -13.47 24.06
CA LEU A 25 8.06 -12.73 25.26
C LEU A 25 8.92 -13.41 26.32
N PRO A 26 9.91 -12.72 26.90
CA PRO A 26 10.68 -13.30 27.98
C PRO A 26 9.66 -13.86 28.98
N LYS A 27 9.73 -15.18 29.21
CA LYS A 27 8.78 -15.91 30.07
C LYS A 27 8.70 -15.33 31.49
N ASN A 28 9.62 -14.42 31.83
CA ASN A 28 9.76 -13.73 33.11
C ASN A 28 9.10 -12.35 33.18
N SER A 29 8.42 -11.85 32.13
CA SER A 29 7.55 -10.69 32.29
C SER A 29 6.19 -11.14 32.87
N GLU A 30 6.16 -11.45 34.17
CA GLU A 30 4.90 -11.73 34.89
C GLU A 30 3.88 -10.58 34.78
N ALA A 31 4.35 -9.38 34.42
CA ALA A 31 3.52 -8.20 34.28
C ALA A 31 2.45 -8.34 33.17
N CYS A 32 2.80 -8.96 32.04
CA CYS A 32 1.87 -9.08 30.90
C CYS A 32 0.86 -10.23 31.06
N LYS A 33 1.17 -11.27 31.84
CA LYS A 33 0.28 -12.42 32.06
C LYS A 33 -0.88 -12.14 33.03
N LYS A 34 -0.73 -11.18 33.94
CA LYS A 34 -1.66 -11.02 35.08
C LYS A 34 -2.70 -9.91 34.94
N GLY A 35 -3.00 -9.40 33.74
CA GLY A 35 -4.18 -8.57 33.51
C GLY A 35 -3.89 -7.11 33.14
N PHE A 36 -4.33 -6.76 31.93
CA PHE A 36 -5.15 -5.62 31.54
C PHE A 36 -5.28 -5.75 30.01
N GLY A 37 -6.24 -6.56 29.55
CA GLY A 37 -6.42 -6.90 28.14
C GLY A 37 -6.19 -8.37 27.80
N ARG A 38 -6.81 -8.83 26.69
CA ARG A 38 -6.59 -10.17 26.14
C ARG A 38 -5.28 -10.18 25.35
N SER A 39 -4.35 -11.05 25.70
CA SER A 39 -3.16 -11.29 24.87
C SER A 39 -3.59 -11.94 23.55
N VAL A 40 -3.29 -11.30 22.43
CA VAL A 40 -3.53 -11.85 21.09
C VAL A 40 -2.22 -12.43 20.58
N ASP A 41 -2.26 -13.66 20.04
CA ASP A 41 -1.09 -14.26 19.40
C ASP A 41 -0.72 -13.47 18.15
N ALA A 42 0.52 -12.96 18.10
CA ALA A 42 1.03 -12.20 16.95
C ALA A 42 0.96 -12.99 15.64
N LYS A 43 1.13 -14.33 15.69
CA LYS A 43 1.02 -15.17 14.49
C LYS A 43 -0.39 -15.22 13.95
N LEU A 44 -1.37 -15.35 14.85
CA LEU A 44 -2.78 -15.32 14.49
C LEU A 44 -3.13 -13.95 13.91
N MET A 45 -2.69 -12.87 14.57
CA MET A 45 -2.92 -11.50 14.12
C MET A 45 -2.32 -11.23 12.73
N MET A 46 -1.08 -11.66 12.49
CA MET A 46 -0.45 -11.57 11.17
C MET A 46 -1.22 -12.35 10.11
N ARG A 47 -1.72 -13.54 10.45
CA ARG A 47 -2.54 -14.36 9.54
C ARG A 47 -3.86 -13.66 9.22
N GLU A 48 -4.54 -13.09 10.21
CA GLU A 48 -5.78 -12.35 10.02
C GLU A 48 -5.58 -11.09 9.17
N ILE A 49 -4.54 -10.29 9.44
CA ILE A 49 -4.19 -9.13 8.61
C ILE A 49 -3.89 -9.57 7.16
N SER A 50 -3.16 -10.68 6.98
CA SER A 50 -2.81 -11.20 5.66
C SER A 50 -4.04 -11.71 4.91
N LEU A 51 -4.95 -12.40 5.59
CA LEU A 51 -6.23 -12.85 5.03
C LEU A 51 -7.13 -11.67 4.67
N PHE A 52 -7.21 -10.68 5.55
CA PHE A 52 -7.95 -9.43 5.33
C PHE A 52 -7.43 -8.71 4.09
N ALA A 53 -6.12 -8.57 3.94
CA ALA A 53 -5.52 -7.99 2.73
C ALA A 53 -5.76 -8.86 1.48
N SER A 54 -5.75 -10.19 1.64
CA SER A 54 -5.99 -11.14 0.54
C SER A 54 -7.42 -11.09 -0.01
N SER A 55 -8.37 -10.52 0.73
CA SER A 55 -9.73 -10.25 0.23
C SER A 55 -9.74 -9.28 -0.97
N ILE A 56 -8.68 -8.50 -1.14
CA ILE A 56 -8.44 -7.70 -2.34
C ILE A 56 -8.03 -8.65 -3.46
N GLN A 57 -8.97 -8.87 -4.39
CA GLN A 57 -8.81 -9.72 -5.55
C GLN A 57 -8.98 -8.89 -6.83
N ILE A 58 -8.21 -9.25 -7.87
CA ILE A 58 -8.50 -8.78 -9.23
C ILE A 58 -9.88 -9.29 -9.60
N ARG A 59 -10.75 -8.36 -9.99
CA ARG A 59 -11.97 -8.70 -10.69
C ARG A 59 -11.60 -9.22 -12.08
N ARG A 60 -11.44 -10.54 -12.22
CA ARG A 60 -10.99 -11.24 -13.45
C ARG A 60 -11.67 -10.73 -14.72
N LYS A 61 -12.96 -10.37 -14.64
CA LYS A 61 -13.76 -9.80 -15.74
C LYS A 61 -13.11 -8.58 -16.40
N TRP A 62 -12.47 -7.70 -15.63
CA TRP A 62 -11.81 -6.51 -16.19
C TRP A 62 -10.56 -6.87 -16.99
N VAL A 63 -9.81 -7.88 -16.57
CA VAL A 63 -8.63 -8.35 -17.32
C VAL A 63 -9.05 -8.86 -18.69
N PHE A 64 -10.07 -9.73 -18.73
CA PHE A 64 -10.60 -10.25 -19.98
C PHE A 64 -11.17 -9.14 -20.86
N LEU A 65 -11.84 -8.14 -20.27
CA LEU A 65 -12.34 -6.97 -21.02
C LEU A 65 -11.19 -6.21 -21.69
N PHE A 66 -10.12 -5.87 -20.96
CA PHE A 66 -8.99 -5.14 -21.55
C PHE A 66 -8.21 -5.96 -22.58
N VAL A 67 -8.07 -7.27 -22.39
CA VAL A 67 -7.45 -8.15 -23.37
C VAL A 67 -8.29 -8.24 -24.64
N PHE A 68 -9.61 -8.35 -24.50
CA PHE A 68 -10.55 -8.41 -25.61
C PHE A 68 -10.60 -7.10 -26.41
N LEU A 69 -10.66 -5.95 -25.72
CA LEU A 69 -10.60 -4.63 -26.36
C LEU A 69 -9.34 -4.48 -27.21
N ARG A 70 -8.19 -4.90 -26.68
CA ARG A 70 -6.91 -4.90 -27.40
C ARG A 70 -6.96 -5.78 -28.64
N ALA A 71 -7.46 -7.01 -28.50
CA ALA A 71 -7.52 -8.00 -29.58
C ALA A 71 -8.37 -7.52 -30.76
N ILE A 72 -9.35 -6.65 -30.55
CA ILE A 72 -10.25 -6.13 -31.60
C ILE A 72 -9.64 -4.96 -32.39
N ILE A 73 -8.74 -4.17 -31.80
CA ILE A 73 -8.16 -2.97 -32.44
C ILE A 73 -7.65 -3.21 -33.87
N PRO A 74 -6.85 -4.26 -34.16
CA PRO A 74 -6.36 -4.50 -35.52
C PRO A 74 -7.49 -4.70 -36.52
N TYR A 75 -8.57 -5.37 -36.12
CA TYR A 75 -9.71 -5.69 -36.99
C TYR A 75 -10.56 -4.47 -37.30
N ILE A 76 -10.76 -3.57 -36.33
CA ILE A 76 -11.45 -2.30 -36.56
C ILE A 76 -10.69 -1.45 -37.58
N ILE A 77 -9.37 -1.33 -37.40
CA ILE A 77 -8.53 -0.51 -38.28
C ILE A 77 -8.46 -1.11 -39.68
N ARG A 78 -8.30 -2.44 -39.79
CA ARG A 78 -8.33 -3.12 -41.10
C ARG A 78 -9.67 -2.94 -41.80
N TRP A 79 -10.78 -3.06 -41.07
CA TRP A 79 -12.10 -2.84 -41.63
C TRP A 79 -12.25 -1.40 -42.15
N ALA A 80 -11.80 -0.40 -41.39
CA ALA A 80 -11.82 0.99 -41.80
C ALA A 80 -10.96 1.28 -43.05
N GLN A 81 -9.81 0.60 -43.20
CA GLN A 81 -8.87 0.85 -44.29
C GLN A 81 -9.15 0.04 -45.56
N PHE A 82 -9.56 -1.22 -45.42
CA PHE A 82 -9.67 -2.18 -46.52
C PHE A 82 -11.09 -2.70 -46.75
N GLY A 83 -12.07 -2.27 -45.94
CA GLY A 83 -13.45 -2.75 -46.04
C GLY A 83 -13.66 -4.19 -45.54
N SER A 84 -12.60 -4.86 -45.05
CA SER A 84 -12.65 -6.22 -44.50
C SER A 84 -11.81 -6.32 -43.21
N PRO A 85 -12.28 -7.05 -42.17
CA PRO A 85 -11.50 -7.27 -40.95
C PRO A 85 -10.33 -8.25 -41.15
N VAL A 86 -10.34 -9.06 -42.21
CA VAL A 86 -9.38 -10.14 -42.47
C VAL A 86 -8.56 -9.84 -43.72
N TYR A 87 -7.32 -10.35 -43.79
CA TYR A 87 -6.43 -10.21 -44.94
C TYR A 87 -6.94 -10.98 -46.16
N GLY A 88 -7.97 -10.49 -46.84
CA GLY A 88 -8.59 -11.14 -48.00
C GLY A 88 -9.65 -12.17 -47.63
N PHE A 89 -10.20 -12.84 -48.66
CA PHE A 89 -11.35 -13.74 -48.56
C PHE A 89 -10.99 -15.23 -48.55
N GLY A 90 -9.70 -15.58 -48.57
CA GLY A 90 -9.23 -16.96 -48.56
C GLY A 90 -9.35 -17.63 -47.18
N VAL A 91 -9.58 -18.95 -47.17
CA VAL A 91 -9.65 -19.76 -45.93
C VAL A 91 -8.38 -19.61 -45.10
N ASP A 92 -7.21 -19.54 -45.75
CA ASP A 92 -5.91 -19.35 -45.09
C ASP A 92 -5.83 -18.05 -44.29
N SER A 93 -6.44 -16.97 -44.80
CA SER A 93 -6.46 -15.67 -44.12
C SER A 93 -7.31 -15.67 -42.86
N TYR A 94 -8.43 -16.39 -42.88
CA TYR A 94 -9.27 -16.60 -41.71
C TYR A 94 -8.55 -17.46 -40.67
N LEU A 95 -7.88 -18.54 -41.11
CA LEU A 95 -7.09 -19.40 -40.22
C LEU A 95 -5.94 -18.62 -39.57
N TYR A 96 -5.18 -17.84 -40.35
CA TYR A 96 -4.12 -16.98 -39.84
C TYR A 96 -4.66 -15.98 -38.82
N SER A 97 -5.77 -15.30 -39.13
CA SER A 97 -6.39 -14.32 -38.23
C SER A 97 -6.90 -14.96 -36.93
N LEU A 98 -7.45 -16.18 -37.00
CA LEU A 98 -7.88 -16.92 -35.82
C LEU A 98 -6.70 -17.28 -34.93
N LEU A 99 -5.60 -17.79 -35.52
CA LEU A 99 -4.39 -18.13 -34.77
C LEU A 99 -3.74 -16.88 -34.15
N ASP A 100 -3.69 -15.76 -34.88
CA ASP A 100 -3.20 -14.47 -34.38
C ASP A 100 -4.00 -13.99 -33.16
N ILE A 101 -5.33 -14.07 -33.20
CA ILE A 101 -6.19 -13.75 -32.04
C ILE A 101 -5.86 -14.67 -30.86
N ILE A 102 -5.78 -15.98 -31.08
CA ILE A 102 -5.56 -16.94 -30.00
C ILE A 102 -4.19 -16.70 -29.35
N PHE A 103 -3.11 -16.71 -30.12
CA PHE A 103 -1.75 -16.54 -29.58
C PHE A 103 -1.52 -15.13 -29.04
N GLY A 104 -1.99 -14.09 -29.75
CA GLY A 104 -1.90 -12.70 -29.31
C GLY A 104 -2.65 -12.45 -28.01
N THR A 105 -3.84 -13.04 -27.86
CA THR A 105 -4.65 -12.97 -26.63
C THR A 105 -3.97 -13.71 -25.48
N LEU A 106 -3.44 -14.91 -25.70
CA LEU A 106 -2.75 -15.67 -24.66
C LEU A 106 -1.48 -14.95 -24.16
N PHE A 107 -0.67 -14.42 -25.07
CA PHE A 107 0.53 -13.66 -24.71
C PHE A 107 0.17 -12.37 -23.95
N LEU A 108 -0.83 -11.63 -24.44
CA LEU A 108 -1.29 -10.41 -23.77
C LEU A 108 -1.86 -10.69 -22.38
N LEU A 109 -2.65 -11.75 -22.24
CA LEU A 109 -3.25 -12.15 -20.98
C LEU A 109 -2.19 -12.38 -19.92
N MET A 110 -1.09 -13.06 -20.25
CA MET A 110 0.02 -13.30 -19.31
C MET A 110 0.67 -11.98 -18.86
N ASN A 111 0.93 -11.06 -19.79
CA ASN A 111 1.52 -9.76 -19.46
C ASN A 111 0.57 -8.91 -18.59
N TYR A 112 -0.72 -8.89 -18.91
CA TYR A 112 -1.71 -8.08 -18.18
C TYR A 112 -2.01 -8.64 -16.79
N ILE A 113 -2.07 -9.97 -16.64
CA ILE A 113 -2.16 -10.61 -15.33
C ILE A 113 -0.97 -10.21 -14.46
N PHE A 114 0.24 -10.17 -15.04
CA PHE A 114 1.43 -9.82 -14.29
C PHE A 114 1.43 -8.36 -13.81
N ILE A 115 1.10 -7.41 -14.68
CA ILE A 115 1.00 -5.99 -14.32
C ILE A 115 -0.06 -5.78 -13.23
N LEU A 116 -1.23 -6.41 -13.40
CA LEU A 116 -2.33 -6.29 -12.43
C LEU A 116 -2.02 -6.98 -11.10
N ALA A 117 -1.28 -8.08 -11.11
CA ALA A 117 -0.82 -8.72 -9.88
C ALA A 117 0.10 -7.78 -9.08
N GLY A 118 0.94 -7.00 -9.77
CA GLY A 118 1.70 -5.91 -9.19
C GLY A 118 0.82 -4.87 -8.52
N LEU A 119 -0.23 -4.42 -9.20
CA LEU A 119 -1.19 -3.47 -8.65
C LEU A 119 -1.88 -3.99 -7.38
N ILE A 120 -2.34 -5.24 -7.37
CA ILE A 120 -2.94 -5.82 -6.16
C ILE A 120 -1.93 -5.83 -5.01
N ASP A 121 -0.67 -6.21 -5.25
CA ASP A 121 0.31 -6.31 -4.17
C ASP A 121 0.51 -4.95 -3.46
N PHE A 122 0.59 -3.87 -4.23
CA PHE A 122 0.63 -2.51 -3.68
C PHE A 122 -0.65 -2.15 -2.89
N GLN A 123 -1.84 -2.51 -3.39
CA GLN A 123 -3.10 -2.33 -2.66
C GLN A 123 -3.14 -3.11 -1.35
N ARG A 124 -2.64 -4.36 -1.36
CA ARG A 124 -2.55 -5.21 -0.16
C ARG A 124 -1.63 -4.59 0.86
N ARG A 125 -0.42 -4.17 0.47
CA ARG A 125 0.53 -3.48 1.35
C ARG A 125 -0.07 -2.22 1.98
N SER A 126 -0.73 -1.40 1.18
CA SER A 126 -1.45 -0.21 1.69
C SER A 126 -2.48 -0.59 2.75
N THR A 127 -3.26 -1.64 2.50
CA THR A 127 -4.28 -2.12 3.44
C THR A 127 -3.70 -2.71 4.73
N ILE A 128 -2.61 -3.48 4.61
CA ILE A 128 -1.87 -4.06 5.74
C ILE A 128 -1.31 -2.94 6.63
N MET A 129 -0.71 -1.91 6.03
CA MET A 129 -0.17 -0.78 6.79
C MET A 129 -1.29 -0.01 7.49
N LYS A 130 -2.40 0.30 6.81
CA LYS A 130 -3.59 0.91 7.43
C LYS A 130 -4.15 0.08 8.60
N ALA A 131 -4.15 -1.25 8.47
CA ALA A 131 -4.55 -2.15 9.56
C ALA A 131 -3.59 -2.05 10.76
N CYS A 132 -2.27 -1.98 10.52
CA CYS A 132 -1.28 -1.76 11.59
C CYS A 132 -1.49 -0.42 12.30
N SER A 133 -1.75 0.65 11.55
CA SER A 133 -2.03 1.99 12.06
C SER A 133 -3.33 2.05 12.87
N ALA A 134 -4.35 1.32 12.42
CA ALA A 134 -5.62 1.18 13.14
C ALA A 134 -5.45 0.54 14.53
N MET A 135 -4.41 -0.30 14.73
CA MET A 135 -4.09 -0.84 16.04
C MET A 135 -3.45 0.18 16.98
N LEU A 136 -2.78 1.20 16.45
CA LEU A 136 -2.26 2.28 17.28
C LEU A 136 -3.39 3.14 17.85
N ASN A 137 -4.46 3.36 17.09
CA ASN A 137 -5.52 4.30 17.47
C ASN A 137 -6.50 3.70 18.50
N PRO A 138 -6.58 4.24 19.74
CA PRO A 138 -7.56 3.81 20.74
C PRO A 138 -9.00 4.22 20.40
N MET A 139 -9.19 5.26 19.58
CA MET A 139 -10.49 5.79 19.18
C MET A 139 -11.04 5.08 17.93
N LYS A 140 -11.55 3.85 18.11
CA LYS A 140 -12.08 3.04 17.01
C LYS A 140 -13.25 3.68 16.24
N SER A 141 -13.98 4.62 16.83
CA SER A 141 -15.05 5.35 16.16
C SER A 141 -14.57 6.21 14.98
N GLN A 142 -13.33 6.70 15.04
CA GLN A 142 -12.73 7.54 13.99
C GLN A 142 -12.18 6.71 12.81
N LEU A 143 -12.06 5.40 12.98
CA LEU A 143 -11.55 4.51 11.95
C LEU A 143 -12.65 4.06 11.00
N GLU A 144 -12.27 3.77 9.75
CA GLU A 144 -13.16 3.13 8.79
C GLU A 144 -13.68 1.81 9.37
N PRO A 145 -14.97 1.46 9.18
CA PRO A 145 -15.60 0.29 9.81
C PRO A 145 -14.81 -1.01 9.67
N LYS A 146 -14.20 -1.25 8.50
CA LYS A 146 -13.40 -2.46 8.21
C LYS A 146 -12.14 -2.60 9.06
N PHE A 147 -11.59 -1.51 9.61
CA PHE A 147 -10.39 -1.54 10.45
C PHE A 147 -10.71 -1.56 11.96
N ARG A 148 -11.99 -1.43 12.35
CA ARG A 148 -12.41 -1.42 13.76
C ARG A 148 -12.24 -2.78 14.45
N ILE A 149 -12.16 -3.86 13.66
CA ILE A 149 -12.02 -5.23 14.14
C ILE A 149 -10.67 -5.50 14.80
N PHE A 150 -9.63 -4.73 14.45
CA PHE A 150 -8.28 -4.98 14.93
C PHE A 150 -8.09 -4.47 16.36
N PRO A 151 -7.48 -5.25 17.27
CA PRO A 151 -7.23 -4.85 18.65
C PRO A 151 -6.36 -3.60 18.73
N THR A 152 -6.57 -2.79 19.77
CA THR A 152 -5.70 -1.65 20.08
C THR A 152 -4.45 -2.13 20.82
N VAL A 153 -3.28 -1.61 20.44
CA VAL A 153 -2.03 -1.80 21.17
C VAL A 153 -2.13 -1.10 22.52
N LEU A 154 -1.74 -1.80 23.59
CA LEU A 154 -1.69 -1.20 24.91
C LEU A 154 -0.44 -0.30 25.02
N MET A 155 -0.61 1.00 24.80
CA MET A 155 0.52 1.93 24.78
C MET A 155 1.18 2.13 26.14
N THR A 156 0.50 1.79 27.25
CA THR A 156 1.11 1.83 28.59
C THR A 156 2.07 0.66 28.86
N CYS A 157 2.19 -0.27 27.91
CA CYS A 157 3.05 -1.45 27.99
C CYS A 157 4.12 -1.42 26.89
N THR A 158 5.38 -1.25 27.29
CA THR A 158 6.55 -1.21 26.39
C THR A 158 6.64 -2.45 25.51
N GLN A 159 6.41 -3.63 26.09
CA GLN A 159 6.42 -4.90 25.36
C GLN A 159 5.35 -4.98 24.26
N SER A 160 4.17 -4.41 24.50
CA SER A 160 3.09 -4.37 23.52
C SER A 160 3.48 -3.49 22.33
N MET A 161 4.10 -2.33 22.60
CA MET A 161 4.55 -1.42 21.55
C MET A 161 5.66 -2.03 20.69
N HIS A 162 6.65 -2.66 21.31
CA HIS A 162 7.68 -3.40 20.58
C HIS A 162 7.09 -4.53 19.74
N SER A 163 6.14 -5.31 20.28
CA SER A 163 5.53 -6.41 19.52
C SER A 163 4.75 -5.89 18.31
N TRP A 164 4.04 -4.76 18.44
CA TRP A 164 3.41 -4.08 17.31
C TRP A 164 4.43 -3.63 16.27
N PHE A 165 5.52 -2.99 16.70
CA PHE A 165 6.56 -2.50 15.79
C PHE A 165 7.23 -3.64 15.02
N GLN A 166 7.60 -4.73 15.71
CA GLN A 166 8.16 -5.92 15.08
C GLN A 166 7.18 -6.58 14.10
N MET A 167 5.90 -6.66 14.47
CA MET A 167 4.88 -7.17 13.57
C MET A 167 4.75 -6.30 12.30
N ARG A 168 4.76 -4.97 12.45
CA ARG A 168 4.74 -4.04 11.32
C ARG A 168 5.93 -4.27 10.38
N LEU A 169 7.14 -4.43 10.91
CA LEU A 169 8.35 -4.74 10.13
C LEU A 169 8.19 -6.06 9.36
N CYS A 170 7.78 -7.14 10.04
CA CYS A 170 7.51 -8.43 9.40
C CYS A 170 6.49 -8.32 8.27
N LEU A 171 5.41 -7.56 8.50
CA LEU A 171 4.34 -7.34 7.51
C LEU A 171 4.80 -6.52 6.30
N MET A 172 5.76 -5.60 6.46
CA MET A 172 6.37 -4.89 5.32
C MET A 172 7.28 -5.79 4.48
N ASP A 173 7.98 -6.73 5.12
CA ASP A 173 8.84 -7.69 4.44
C ASP A 173 8.06 -8.81 3.74
N LEU A 174 6.79 -9.03 4.09
CA LEU A 174 5.92 -9.97 3.36
C LEU A 174 5.86 -9.58 1.87
N GLY A 175 6.10 -10.57 1.01
CA GLY A 175 6.04 -10.38 -0.45
C GLY A 175 7.21 -9.59 -1.05
N ARG A 176 8.26 -9.22 -0.30
CA ARG A 176 9.37 -8.40 -0.81
C ARG A 176 10.06 -9.01 -2.03
N LYS A 177 10.28 -10.33 -2.03
CA LYS A 177 10.83 -11.07 -3.20
C LYS A 177 9.93 -10.95 -4.42
N TYR A 178 8.61 -10.97 -4.23
CA TYR A 178 7.64 -10.87 -5.32
C TYR A 178 7.59 -9.44 -5.88
N VAL A 179 7.61 -8.43 -5.01
CA VAL A 179 7.71 -7.02 -5.42
C VAL A 179 8.96 -6.76 -6.24
N ASN A 180 10.12 -7.28 -5.83
CA ASN A 180 11.34 -7.09 -6.61
C ASN A 180 11.23 -7.67 -8.02
N ARG A 181 10.54 -8.81 -8.21
CA ARG A 181 10.29 -9.40 -9.54
C ARG A 181 9.33 -8.54 -10.36
N ILE A 182 8.21 -8.11 -9.77
CA ILE A 182 7.26 -7.20 -10.40
C ILE A 182 7.95 -5.91 -10.83
N PHE A 183 8.85 -5.43 -9.97
CA PHE A 183 9.57 -4.20 -10.17
C PHE A 183 10.52 -4.30 -11.37
N ILE A 184 11.35 -5.34 -11.45
CA ILE A 184 12.24 -5.58 -12.59
C ILE A 184 11.43 -5.65 -13.89
N TYR A 185 10.37 -6.45 -13.92
CA TYR A 185 9.52 -6.58 -15.10
C TYR A 185 8.87 -5.24 -15.47
N SER A 186 8.18 -4.59 -14.53
CA SER A 186 7.53 -3.28 -14.78
C SER A 186 8.53 -2.23 -15.27
N SER A 187 9.77 -2.25 -14.77
CA SER A 187 10.82 -1.32 -15.20
C SER A 187 11.27 -1.54 -16.65
N THR A 188 11.46 -2.80 -17.06
CA THR A 188 11.82 -3.14 -18.44
C THR A 188 10.70 -2.75 -19.40
N PHE A 189 9.45 -3.12 -19.07
CA PHE A 189 8.30 -2.78 -19.92
C PHE A 189 8.07 -1.27 -20.00
N LEU A 190 8.15 -0.55 -18.87
CA LEU A 190 8.03 0.89 -18.88
C LEU A 190 9.13 1.55 -19.73
N GLY A 191 10.37 1.10 -19.63
CA GLY A 191 11.47 1.62 -20.45
C GLY A 191 11.17 1.48 -21.95
N CYS A 192 10.75 0.29 -22.38
CA CYS A 192 10.33 0.06 -23.76
C CYS A 192 9.15 0.95 -24.16
N TYR A 193 8.09 1.02 -23.34
CA TYR A 193 6.91 1.82 -23.65
C TYR A 193 7.19 3.32 -23.67
N LEU A 194 8.04 3.85 -22.79
CA LEU A 194 8.48 5.24 -22.82
C LEU A 194 9.29 5.54 -24.08
N PHE A 195 10.18 4.65 -24.48
CA PHE A 195 10.93 4.78 -25.73
C PHE A 195 9.99 4.84 -26.94
N TYR A 196 9.02 3.92 -27.02
CA TYR A 196 7.99 3.95 -28.07
C TYR A 196 7.11 5.21 -28.00
N ALA A 197 6.71 5.65 -26.82
CA ALA A 197 5.93 6.87 -26.66
C ALA A 197 6.70 8.10 -27.18
N ILE A 198 8.00 8.19 -26.91
CA ILE A 198 8.87 9.25 -27.45
C ILE A 198 8.91 9.20 -28.98
N ILE A 199 9.10 8.02 -29.58
CA ILE A 199 9.07 7.88 -31.05
C ILE A 199 7.74 8.36 -31.62
N LEU A 200 6.61 7.95 -31.03
CA LEU A 200 5.28 8.37 -31.46
C LEU A 200 5.09 9.88 -31.34
N ILE A 201 5.60 10.50 -30.26
CA ILE A 201 5.55 11.95 -30.08
C ILE A 201 6.42 12.65 -31.12
N LEU A 202 7.66 12.21 -31.35
CA LEU A 202 8.55 12.80 -32.35
C LEU A 202 7.98 12.69 -33.77
N GLN A 203 7.41 11.53 -34.10
CA GLN A 203 6.70 11.32 -35.36
C GLN A 203 5.47 12.25 -35.44
N TYR A 204 4.69 12.38 -34.37
CA TYR A 204 3.55 13.31 -34.33
C TYR A 204 3.97 14.76 -34.54
N PHE A 205 5.17 15.16 -34.11
CA PHE A 205 5.75 16.47 -34.34
C PHE A 205 6.41 16.65 -35.71
N ASP A 206 6.36 15.64 -36.59
CA ASP A 206 7.02 15.60 -37.91
C ASP A 206 8.55 15.80 -37.80
N LEU A 207 9.15 15.47 -36.66
CA LEU A 207 10.60 15.54 -36.44
C LEU A 207 11.33 14.34 -37.03
N ILE A 208 10.62 13.22 -37.23
CA ILE A 208 11.12 11.97 -37.79
C ILE A 208 10.04 11.39 -38.73
N ASN A 209 10.46 10.97 -39.93
CA ASN A 209 9.59 10.32 -40.91
C ASN A 209 9.79 8.79 -40.89
N LEU A 210 9.17 8.12 -39.90
CA LEU A 210 9.12 6.66 -39.86
C LEU A 210 7.75 6.18 -40.36
N GLU A 211 7.75 5.33 -41.39
CA GLU A 211 6.53 4.71 -41.93
C GLU A 211 6.08 3.53 -41.06
N ILE A 212 5.53 3.85 -39.88
CA ILE A 212 4.97 2.85 -38.97
C ILE A 212 3.53 2.57 -39.37
N SER A 213 3.16 1.29 -39.47
CA SER A 213 1.78 0.88 -39.75
C SER A 213 0.80 1.47 -38.72
N PRO A 214 -0.33 2.06 -39.12
CA PRO A 214 -1.31 2.65 -38.21
C PRO A 214 -1.93 1.63 -37.25
N ILE A 215 -2.02 0.36 -37.66
CA ILE A 215 -2.45 -0.74 -36.80
C ILE A 215 -1.47 -0.89 -35.62
N PHE A 216 -0.17 -0.90 -35.89
CA PHE A 216 0.85 -1.03 -34.86
C PHE A 216 0.84 0.19 -33.93
N GLN A 217 0.71 1.40 -34.47
CA GLN A 217 0.61 2.63 -33.66
C GLN A 217 -0.57 2.58 -32.67
N ALA A 218 -1.75 2.14 -33.12
CA ALA A 218 -2.93 2.06 -32.27
C ALA A 218 -2.79 0.99 -31.18
N ILE A 219 -2.22 -0.18 -31.50
CA ILE A 219 -1.95 -1.23 -30.51
C ILE A 219 -0.93 -0.74 -29.48
N ALA A 220 0.18 -0.15 -29.94
CA ALA A 220 1.21 0.39 -29.07
C ALA A 220 0.65 1.49 -28.15
N LEU A 221 -0.16 2.39 -28.69
CA LEU A 221 -0.81 3.44 -27.90
C LEU A 221 -1.74 2.85 -26.82
N TYR A 222 -2.53 1.83 -27.17
CA TYR A 222 -3.37 1.12 -26.20
C TYR A 222 -2.53 0.48 -25.07
N ASP A 223 -1.48 -0.25 -25.43
CA ASP A 223 -0.61 -0.94 -24.48
C ASP A 223 0.14 0.06 -23.58
N ILE A 224 0.56 1.21 -24.13
CA ILE A 224 1.17 2.33 -23.38
C ILE A 224 0.17 2.92 -22.37
N ILE A 225 -1.03 3.29 -22.80
CA ILE A 225 -2.05 3.89 -21.92
C ILE A 225 -2.42 2.93 -20.79
N PHE A 226 -2.68 1.66 -21.13
CA PHE A 226 -3.02 0.63 -20.15
C PHE A 226 -1.90 0.43 -19.13
N THR A 227 -0.66 0.27 -19.59
CA THR A 227 0.49 0.02 -18.71
C THR A 227 0.79 1.23 -17.83
N LEU A 228 0.82 2.45 -18.41
CA LEU A 228 1.04 3.68 -17.65
C LEU A 228 -0.03 3.90 -16.58
N THR A 229 -1.30 3.66 -16.90
CA THR A 229 -2.40 3.79 -15.92
C THR A 229 -2.20 2.87 -14.72
N ASN A 230 -1.81 1.61 -14.96
CA ASN A 230 -1.53 0.67 -13.87
C ASN A 230 -0.30 1.06 -13.06
N ILE A 231 0.75 1.57 -13.72
CA ILE A 231 1.95 2.07 -13.04
C ILE A 231 1.62 3.29 -12.17
N PHE A 232 0.77 4.21 -12.64
CA PHE A 232 0.31 5.34 -11.83
C PHE A 232 -0.52 4.90 -10.63
N ALA A 233 -1.39 3.90 -10.81
CA ALA A 233 -2.12 3.33 -9.69
C ALA A 233 -1.16 2.69 -8.66
N MET A 234 -0.13 1.96 -9.10
CA MET A 234 0.92 1.44 -8.21
C MET A 234 1.68 2.55 -7.48
N LEU A 235 2.08 3.64 -8.17
CA LEU A 235 2.70 4.82 -7.57
C LEU A 235 1.81 5.45 -6.51
N PHE A 236 0.52 5.60 -6.78
CA PHE A 236 -0.46 6.14 -5.84
C PHE A 236 -0.52 5.30 -4.56
N TYR A 237 -0.72 3.98 -4.67
CA TYR A 237 -0.74 3.12 -3.49
C TYR A 237 0.60 3.10 -2.75
N GLY A 238 1.71 3.22 -3.46
CA GLY A 238 3.03 3.35 -2.84
C GLY A 238 3.19 4.68 -2.08
N ALA A 239 2.64 5.77 -2.60
CA ALA A 239 2.60 7.04 -1.88
C ALA A 239 1.75 6.95 -0.61
N VAL A 240 0.58 6.30 -0.67
CA VAL A 240 -0.27 6.04 0.50
C VAL A 240 0.47 5.22 1.57
N VAL A 241 1.21 4.17 1.17
CA VAL A 241 2.04 3.38 2.10
C VAL A 241 3.08 4.27 2.79
N ASN A 242 3.76 5.13 2.03
CA ASN A 242 4.79 6.01 2.57
C ASN A 242 4.19 7.11 3.48
N GLU A 243 3.01 7.64 3.15
CA GLU A 243 2.26 8.59 3.99
C GLU A 243 1.86 7.95 5.32
N GLN A 244 1.53 6.65 5.32
CA GLN A 244 1.16 5.92 6.53
C GLN A 244 2.26 5.94 7.61
N PHE A 245 3.54 5.99 7.23
CA PHE A 245 4.63 6.16 8.22
C PHE A 245 4.50 7.49 8.95
N THR A 246 4.17 8.56 8.23
CA THR A 246 3.99 9.90 8.81
C THR A 246 2.76 9.94 9.70
N GLU A 247 1.67 9.31 9.28
CA GLU A 247 0.47 9.17 10.11
C GLU A 247 0.73 8.39 11.40
N ASP A 248 1.46 7.26 11.33
CA ASP A 248 1.85 6.47 12.50
C ASP A 248 2.69 7.31 13.47
N GLN A 249 3.69 8.05 12.97
CA GLN A 249 4.48 8.97 13.78
C GLN A 249 3.61 10.04 14.47
N MET A 250 2.65 10.62 13.75
CA MET A 250 1.72 11.62 14.31
C MET A 250 0.82 11.01 15.40
N LEU A 251 0.36 9.77 15.22
CA LEU A 251 -0.43 9.05 16.22
C LEU A 251 0.38 8.78 17.49
N LEU A 252 1.63 8.32 17.36
CA LEU A 252 2.53 8.12 18.51
C LEU A 252 2.81 9.45 19.24
N MET A 253 3.00 10.54 18.50
CA MET A 253 3.19 11.88 19.09
C MET A 253 1.97 12.36 19.88
N LYS A 254 0.76 12.12 19.37
CA LYS A 254 -0.48 12.44 20.11
C LYS A 254 -0.54 11.67 21.43
N GLN A 255 -0.23 10.38 21.40
CA GLN A 255 -0.25 9.53 22.60
C GLN A 255 0.83 9.95 23.62
N LYS A 256 2.04 10.25 23.14
CA LYS A 256 3.12 10.83 23.95
C LYS A 256 2.66 12.09 24.66
N SER A 257 2.02 13.01 23.94
CA SER A 257 1.55 14.29 24.51
C SER A 257 0.54 14.07 25.65
N VAL A 258 -0.36 13.09 25.51
CA VAL A 258 -1.35 12.74 26.53
C VAL A 258 -0.67 12.10 27.75
N LEU A 259 0.30 11.21 27.54
CA LEU A 259 1.03 10.57 28.64
C LEU A 259 1.88 11.58 29.44
N ILE A 260 2.56 12.51 28.77
CA ILE A 260 3.31 13.60 29.43
C ILE A 260 2.37 14.49 30.23
N TYR A 261 1.19 14.80 29.68
CA TYR A 261 0.17 15.55 30.38
C TYR A 261 -0.30 14.83 31.65
N ILE A 262 -0.55 13.52 31.57
CA ILE A 262 -0.93 12.71 32.74
C ILE A 262 0.17 12.73 33.80
N LYS A 263 1.43 12.54 33.39
CA LYS A 263 2.57 12.57 34.31
C LYS A 263 2.66 13.92 35.04
N SER A 264 2.46 15.03 34.32
CA SER A 264 2.57 16.37 34.90
C SER A 264 1.43 16.70 35.87
N ASN A 265 0.28 16.03 35.73
CA ASN A 265 -0.92 16.25 36.53
C ASN A 265 -1.34 14.98 37.29
N ILE A 266 -0.37 14.13 37.66
CA ILE A 266 -0.62 12.78 38.15
C ILE A 266 -1.42 12.78 39.46
N GLU A 267 -1.15 13.74 40.35
CA GLU A 267 -1.85 13.86 41.63
C GLU A 267 -3.33 14.20 41.44
N THR A 268 -3.62 15.14 40.54
CA THR A 268 -4.98 15.55 40.20
C THR A 268 -5.74 14.43 39.49
N ILE A 269 -5.12 13.81 38.49
CA ILE A 269 -5.78 12.79 37.65
C ILE A 269 -6.02 11.48 38.42
N MET A 270 -5.09 11.12 39.31
CA MET A 270 -5.14 9.88 40.09
C MET A 270 -5.83 10.03 41.45
N HIS A 271 -6.46 11.18 41.72
CA HIS A 271 -7.16 11.41 42.99
C HIS A 271 -8.40 10.49 43.09
N PRO A 272 -8.62 9.81 44.24
CA PRO A 272 -9.71 8.82 44.40
C PRO A 272 -11.11 9.37 44.08
N CYS A 273 -11.35 10.66 44.35
CA CYS A 273 -12.64 11.31 44.08
C CYS A 273 -13.04 11.31 42.59
N TYR A 274 -12.10 11.10 41.68
CA TYR A 274 -12.35 11.05 40.24
C TYR A 274 -12.50 9.63 39.68
N GLU A 275 -12.37 8.60 40.52
CA GLU A 275 -12.60 7.21 40.11
C GLU A 275 -14.11 6.95 39.89
N GLU A 276 -14.98 7.56 40.70
CA GLU A 276 -16.43 7.36 40.64
C GLU A 276 -17.21 8.39 39.82
N LYS A 277 -16.74 9.65 39.78
CA LYS A 277 -17.43 10.73 39.06
C LYS A 277 -16.67 11.07 37.80
N SER A 278 -17.36 11.06 36.66
CA SER A 278 -16.81 11.51 35.37
C SER A 278 -16.11 12.86 35.57
N PHE A 279 -14.77 12.84 35.55
CA PHE A 279 -13.91 14.01 35.69
C PHE A 279 -14.47 15.15 34.82
N PRO A 280 -14.70 16.37 35.36
CA PRO A 280 -15.13 17.51 34.55
C PRO A 280 -13.97 17.97 33.66
N LEU A 281 -13.71 17.20 32.60
CA LEU A 281 -12.66 17.39 31.60
C LEU A 281 -12.75 18.73 30.87
N VAL A 282 -13.90 19.41 30.99
CA VAL A 282 -14.20 20.68 30.35
C VAL A 282 -13.35 21.83 30.90
N GLU A 283 -12.94 21.78 32.18
CA GLU A 283 -12.24 22.89 32.83
C GLU A 283 -10.74 23.00 32.44
N LEU A 284 -10.18 21.96 31.84
CA LEU A 284 -8.75 21.90 31.49
C LEU A 284 -8.40 22.60 30.17
N GLY A 285 -9.39 23.17 29.45
CA GLY A 285 -9.17 23.82 28.14
C GLY A 285 -8.62 22.89 27.05
N LEU A 286 -8.56 21.59 27.30
CA LEU A 286 -8.03 20.61 26.35
C LEU A 286 -9.01 20.37 25.19
N PRO A 287 -8.51 20.16 23.96
CA PRO A 287 -9.34 19.74 22.83
C PRO A 287 -10.15 18.48 23.17
N LYS A 288 -11.43 18.41 22.76
CA LYS A 288 -12.33 17.28 23.03
C LYS A 288 -11.72 15.91 22.71
N ILE A 289 -10.89 15.82 21.66
CA ILE A 289 -10.20 14.57 21.29
C ILE A 289 -9.27 14.10 22.41
N ASN A 290 -8.48 15.00 22.98
CA ASN A 290 -7.52 14.65 24.03
C ASN A 290 -8.21 14.17 25.30
N GLN A 291 -9.42 14.66 25.58
CA GLN A 291 -10.22 14.23 26.73
C GLN A 291 -10.59 12.74 26.67
N LEU A 292 -10.92 12.23 25.48
CA LEU A 292 -11.26 10.81 25.28
C LEU A 292 -10.04 9.91 25.46
N TYR A 293 -8.89 10.32 24.91
CA TYR A 293 -7.61 9.63 25.14
C TYR A 293 -7.25 9.61 26.63
N LEU A 294 -7.41 10.77 27.30
CA LEU A 294 -7.13 10.90 28.72
C LEU A 294 -7.94 9.90 29.54
N LYS A 295 -9.25 9.81 29.29
CA LYS A 295 -10.14 8.86 29.99
C LYS A 295 -9.71 7.39 29.79
N ILE A 296 -9.32 7.02 28.57
CA ILE A 296 -8.84 5.67 28.27
C ILE A 296 -7.55 5.37 29.04
N TYR A 297 -6.58 6.26 28.99
CA TYR A 297 -5.30 6.07 29.70
C TYR A 297 -5.44 6.12 31.21
N GLN A 298 -6.29 7.01 31.74
CA GLN A 298 -6.58 7.11 33.16
C GLN A 298 -7.09 5.77 33.70
N ASN A 299 -8.08 5.16 33.04
CA ASN A 299 -8.62 3.85 33.42
C ASN A 299 -7.54 2.76 33.41
N LEU A 300 -6.67 2.76 32.39
CA LEU A 300 -5.57 1.78 32.28
C LEU A 300 -4.52 1.98 33.39
N LEU A 301 -4.16 3.23 33.68
CA LEU A 301 -3.15 3.58 34.68
C LEU A 301 -3.67 3.34 36.11
N PHE A 302 -4.95 3.60 36.40
CA PHE A 302 -5.58 3.18 37.66
C PHE A 302 -5.50 1.67 37.86
N GLY A 303 -5.78 0.92 36.80
CA GLY A 303 -5.61 -0.53 36.76
C GLY A 303 -4.20 -0.99 37.13
N ILE A 304 -3.19 -0.38 36.51
CA ILE A 304 -1.77 -0.64 36.79
C ILE A 304 -1.42 -0.27 38.24
N LYS A 305 -1.80 0.93 38.68
CA LYS A 305 -1.53 1.43 40.04
C LYS A 305 -2.07 0.48 41.10
N LYS A 306 -3.34 0.07 40.97
CA LYS A 306 -4.01 -0.86 41.89
C LYS A 306 -3.39 -2.26 41.88
N LYS A 307 -3.00 -2.75 40.70
CA LYS A 307 -2.47 -4.11 40.55
C LYS A 307 -1.05 -4.27 41.10
N TYR A 308 -0.21 -3.25 40.96
CA TYR A 308 1.19 -3.30 41.40
C TYR A 308 1.46 -2.49 42.68
N ASN A 309 0.43 -1.90 43.29
CA ASN A 309 0.52 -1.00 44.44
C ASN A 309 1.54 0.13 44.21
N TYR A 310 1.55 0.71 43.01
CA TYR A 310 2.49 1.78 42.68
C TYR A 310 2.17 3.07 43.43
N THR A 311 3.21 3.73 43.94
CA THR A 311 3.12 5.13 44.37
C THR A 311 2.94 6.04 43.15
N ASN A 312 2.48 7.29 43.35
CA ASN A 312 2.36 8.24 42.25
C ASN A 312 3.72 8.50 41.58
N GLU A 313 4.81 8.52 42.36
CA GLU A 313 6.16 8.67 41.84
C GLU A 313 6.58 7.48 40.96
N GLN A 314 6.36 6.24 41.42
CA GLN A 314 6.64 5.04 40.64
C GLN A 314 5.83 5.00 39.34
N LEU A 315 4.55 5.40 39.40
CA LEU A 315 3.69 5.49 38.23
C LEU A 315 4.18 6.58 37.26
N GLY A 316 4.64 7.73 37.77
CA GLY A 316 5.25 8.79 36.98
C GLY A 316 6.52 8.32 36.26
N ASN A 317 7.37 7.56 36.95
CA ASN A 317 8.57 6.93 36.38
C ASN A 317 8.21 5.86 35.32
N HIS A 318 7.16 5.07 35.56
CA HIS A 318 6.63 4.13 34.56
C HIS A 318 6.16 4.85 33.29
N ILE A 319 5.41 5.95 33.44
CA ILE A 319 4.95 6.76 32.31
C ILE A 319 6.15 7.35 31.54
N LEU A 320 7.18 7.84 32.24
CA LEU A 320 8.41 8.32 31.62
C LEU A 320 9.11 7.24 30.79
N ASN A 321 9.21 6.02 31.32
CA ASN A 321 9.79 4.90 30.59
C ASN A 321 8.99 4.57 29.32
N VAL A 322 7.66 4.59 29.40
CA VAL A 322 6.78 4.41 28.24
C VAL A 322 6.97 5.52 27.20
N VAL A 323 7.08 6.77 27.65
CA VAL A 323 7.32 7.93 26.77
C VAL A 323 8.67 7.81 26.05
N HIS A 324 9.72 7.39 26.75
CA HIS A 324 11.03 7.13 26.16
C HIS A 324 10.97 6.03 25.08
N GLU A 325 10.22 4.95 25.32
CA GLU A 325 10.03 3.89 24.32
C GLU A 325 9.22 4.36 23.10
N LEU A 326 8.22 5.23 23.30
CA LEU A 326 7.49 5.86 22.19
C LEU A 326 8.42 6.70 21.31
N ASP A 327 9.33 7.46 21.91
CA ASP A 327 10.33 8.24 21.17
C ASP A 327 11.29 7.34 20.40
N THR A 328 11.79 6.28 21.04
CA THR A 328 12.66 5.29 20.39
C THR A 328 11.97 4.64 19.19
N ILE A 329 10.70 4.24 19.31
CA ILE A 329 9.93 3.66 18.21
C ILE A 329 9.68 4.69 17.11
N ARG A 330 9.38 5.95 17.47
CA ARG A 330 9.17 7.04 16.51
C ARG A 330 10.43 7.31 15.68
N GLU A 331 11.60 7.39 16.33
CA GLU A 331 12.89 7.57 15.65
C GLU A 331 13.18 6.41 14.70
N ARG A 332 12.90 5.17 15.12
CA ARG A 332 13.04 4.00 14.24
C ARG A 332 12.10 4.05 13.04
N LEU A 333 10.85 4.45 13.23
CA LEU A 333 9.90 4.65 12.12
C LEU A 333 10.38 5.73 11.16
N ASP A 334 11.03 6.78 11.65
CA ASP A 334 11.61 7.86 10.83
C ASP A 334 12.79 7.38 10.00
N MET A 335 13.69 6.61 10.62
CA MET A 335 14.77 5.93 9.92
C MET A 335 14.21 4.97 8.85
N ASP A 336 13.21 4.16 9.16
CA ASP A 336 12.61 3.23 8.20
C ASP A 336 11.96 3.97 7.01
N SER A 337 11.25 5.07 7.28
CA SER A 337 10.65 5.93 6.24
C SER A 337 11.69 6.57 5.30
N SER A 338 12.89 6.82 5.84
CA SER A 338 14.00 7.44 5.12
C SER A 338 14.83 6.42 4.32
N TYR A 339 15.18 5.29 4.94
CA TYR A 339 16.08 4.29 4.35
C TYR A 339 15.36 3.22 3.52
N ALA A 340 14.15 2.83 3.92
CA ALA A 340 13.38 1.78 3.27
C ALA A 340 12.00 2.26 2.79
N PRO A 341 11.87 3.43 2.13
CA PRO A 341 10.59 3.82 1.56
C PRO A 341 10.18 2.83 0.47
N LEU A 342 8.88 2.71 0.22
CA LEU A 342 8.43 1.98 -0.94
C LEU A 342 8.82 2.77 -2.19
N LYS A 343 9.74 2.18 -2.97
CA LYS A 343 10.28 2.76 -4.19
C LYS A 343 9.63 2.11 -5.40
N LEU A 344 9.33 2.92 -6.41
CA LEU A 344 9.04 2.45 -7.75
C LEU A 344 10.04 3.10 -8.70
N LEU A 345 10.74 2.29 -9.47
CA LEU A 345 11.77 2.70 -10.44
C LEU A 345 12.98 3.36 -9.79
N GLY A 346 13.28 2.96 -8.54
CA GLY A 346 14.29 3.59 -7.71
C GLY A 346 13.84 4.90 -7.06
N PHE A 347 12.73 5.50 -7.50
CA PHE A 347 12.19 6.74 -6.94
C PHE A 347 11.25 6.45 -5.76
N LYS A 348 11.33 7.28 -4.71
CA LYS A 348 10.37 7.24 -3.59
C LYS A 348 8.98 7.62 -4.10
N ALA A 349 8.02 6.70 -3.99
CA ALA A 349 6.64 6.98 -4.37
C ALA A 349 6.08 8.06 -3.43
N SER A 350 5.73 9.22 -3.97
CA SER A 350 5.23 10.37 -3.21
C SER A 350 4.18 11.12 -4.02
N TYR A 351 3.24 11.80 -3.35
CA TYR A 351 2.26 12.63 -4.04
C TYR A 351 2.90 13.78 -4.82
N SER A 352 4.04 14.30 -4.35
CA SER A 352 4.79 15.32 -5.09
C SER A 352 5.28 14.77 -6.44
N LEU A 353 5.83 13.56 -6.47
CA LEU A 353 6.22 12.90 -7.71
C LEU A 353 4.99 12.67 -8.62
N LEU A 354 3.90 12.18 -8.05
CA LEU A 354 2.67 11.92 -8.80
C LEU A 354 2.12 13.21 -9.46
N ASN A 355 2.07 14.31 -8.72
CA ASN A 355 1.63 15.61 -9.22
C ASN A 355 2.55 16.13 -10.34
N ARG A 356 3.87 15.99 -10.21
CA ARG A 356 4.82 16.38 -11.27
C ARG A 356 4.55 15.60 -12.57
N ILE A 357 4.27 14.30 -12.47
CA ILE A 357 3.98 13.48 -13.64
C ILE A 357 2.63 13.88 -14.26
N TYR A 358 1.60 14.10 -13.44
CA TYR A 358 0.30 14.58 -13.94
C TYR A 358 0.41 15.93 -14.65
N THR A 359 1.15 16.88 -14.08
CA THR A 359 1.41 18.17 -14.74
C THR A 359 2.15 17.96 -16.06
N GLY A 360 3.18 17.12 -16.10
CA GLY A 360 3.92 16.82 -17.32
C GLY A 360 3.03 16.22 -18.43
N ILE A 361 2.20 15.24 -18.07
CA ILE A 361 1.24 14.63 -19.00
C ILE A 361 0.20 15.65 -19.47
N ALA A 362 -0.32 16.49 -18.58
CA ALA A 362 -1.28 17.54 -18.94
C ALA A 362 -0.66 18.56 -19.90
N THR A 363 0.58 19.00 -19.65
CA THR A 363 1.31 19.92 -20.55
C THR A 363 1.55 19.30 -21.92
N LEU A 364 1.88 18.00 -21.97
CA LEU A 364 2.05 17.28 -23.23
C LEU A 364 0.73 17.19 -24.01
N MET A 365 -0.37 16.86 -23.33
CA MET A 365 -1.70 16.84 -23.96
C MET A 365 -2.10 18.21 -24.51
N LEU A 366 -1.83 19.29 -23.78
CA LEU A 366 -2.08 20.65 -24.25
C LEU A 366 -1.25 21.00 -25.48
N ALA A 367 0.04 20.64 -25.49
CA ALA A 367 0.91 20.86 -26.66
C ALA A 367 0.43 20.07 -27.89
N MET A 368 -0.01 18.84 -27.70
CA MET A 368 -0.61 18.04 -28.77
C MET A 368 -1.91 18.67 -29.29
N ALA A 369 -2.80 19.11 -28.38
CA ALA A 369 -4.03 19.78 -28.75
C ALA A 369 -3.77 21.08 -29.54
N GLN A 370 -2.80 21.88 -29.10
CA GLN A 370 -2.37 23.09 -29.82
C GLN A 370 -1.86 22.78 -31.22
N LYS A 371 -1.01 21.76 -31.40
CA LYS A 371 -0.55 21.34 -32.73
C LYS A 371 -1.74 20.92 -33.61
N MET A 372 -2.70 20.18 -33.05
CA MET A 372 -3.90 19.76 -33.75
C MET A 372 -4.76 20.95 -34.21
N MET A 373 -4.90 21.99 -33.38
CA MET A 373 -5.65 23.21 -33.73
C MET A 373 -4.92 24.09 -34.74
N ASN A 374 -3.59 24.10 -34.72
CA ASN A 374 -2.77 24.92 -35.60
C ASN A 374 -2.48 24.27 -36.96
N LYS A 375 -2.79 22.98 -37.15
CA LYS A 375 -2.73 22.39 -38.49
C LYS A 375 -3.70 23.17 -39.37
N PRO A 376 -3.22 23.88 -40.40
CA PRO A 376 -4.12 24.55 -41.31
C PRO A 376 -5.12 23.52 -41.79
N ILE A 377 -6.40 23.87 -41.75
CA ILE A 377 -7.41 23.12 -42.49
C ILE A 377 -6.96 23.32 -43.93
N ASP A 378 -6.16 22.39 -44.45
CA ASP A 378 -5.82 22.36 -45.86
C ASP A 378 -7.15 22.35 -46.58
N GLY A 379 -7.51 23.51 -47.14
CA GLY A 379 -8.75 23.75 -47.82
C GLY A 379 -8.75 22.95 -49.11
N GLY A 380 -9.00 21.66 -48.99
CA GLY A 380 -9.38 20.78 -50.09
C GLY A 380 -10.83 21.05 -50.46
N TYR A 381 -11.04 22.12 -51.24
CA TYR A 381 -12.05 22.11 -52.29
C TYR A 381 -11.44 21.51 -53.56
#